data_AF-A0A2S9YSD0-F1
#
_entry.id   AF-A0A2S9YSD0-F1
#
_cell.length_a   1.000
_cell.length_b   1.000
_cell.length_c   1.000
_cell.angle_alpha   90.00
_cell.angle_beta   90.00
_cell.angle_gamma   90.00
#
_symmetry.space_group_name_H-M   'P 1'
#
loop_
_entity.id
_entity.type
_entity.pdbx_description
1 polymer ?
#
loop_
_entity_poly.entity_id
_entity_poly.type
_entity_poly.pdbx_seq_one_letter_code
_entity_poly.pdbx_strand_id
1 'polypeptide(L)'
;MVSPVQAPGDAYDVARRLAVLPEPEMRAAALCELLLARDPEAAAWLLDALATAGRAGGPPYDLSLLAAIDLAGSERLPYADRRAIFEAAERQGLESCKELLFSTHAEELDEVAAAPRPLVPGTRPLTLGERKSLARTWKRDVLERLLVDPHVDVVELLLRNPRLTEDDVLRIATARRASPAVLRIVLLNRRWNCRARVRRALIRNPNLPEAASLRLVGLLNRVELRELGRDHTLPERVGEAIRRRLARPQ
;
A
#
# COMPACT_ATOMS: atom_id res chain seq x y z
N MET A 1 -36.36 0.41 -0.66
CA MET A 1 -36.32 -1.03 -0.94
C MET A 1 -34.90 -1.49 -0.71
N VAL A 2 -34.66 -2.16 0.42
CA VAL A 2 -33.36 -2.69 0.81
C VAL A 2 -33.25 -4.08 0.20
N SER A 3 -32.36 -4.28 -0.78
CA SER A 3 -32.08 -5.62 -1.32
C SER A 3 -31.26 -6.43 -0.31
N PRO A 4 -31.51 -7.75 -0.19
CA PRO A 4 -30.96 -8.56 0.87
C PRO A 4 -29.49 -8.88 0.62
N VAL A 5 -28.70 -8.83 1.68
CA VAL A 5 -27.41 -9.49 1.86
C VAL A 5 -27.44 -10.86 1.16
N GLN A 6 -26.72 -11.00 0.04
CA GLN A 6 -26.57 -12.29 -0.63
C GLN A 6 -25.79 -13.24 0.30
N ALA A 7 -26.34 -14.44 0.46
CA ALA A 7 -26.06 -15.38 1.53
C ALA A 7 -24.69 -16.10 1.41
N PRO A 8 -24.17 -16.68 2.51
CA PRO A 8 -22.94 -17.50 2.55
C PRO A 8 -22.89 -18.70 1.59
N GLY A 9 -23.98 -19.05 0.89
CA GLY A 9 -24.01 -20.13 -0.11
C GLY A 9 -23.31 -19.81 -1.42
N ASP A 10 -23.28 -18.54 -1.86
CA ASP A 10 -22.74 -18.17 -3.19
C ASP A 10 -21.21 -18.36 -3.26
N ALA A 11 -20.49 -17.97 -2.21
CA ALA A 11 -19.03 -18.11 -2.16
C ALA A 11 -18.56 -19.57 -2.14
N TYR A 12 -19.29 -20.47 -1.46
CA TYR A 12 -18.97 -21.90 -1.44
C TYR A 12 -19.15 -22.54 -2.82
N ASP A 13 -20.24 -22.21 -3.53
CA ASP A 13 -20.51 -22.74 -4.86
C ASP A 13 -19.49 -22.24 -5.88
N VAL A 14 -19.13 -20.95 -5.82
CA VAL A 14 -18.04 -20.40 -6.63
C VAL A 14 -16.73 -21.11 -6.31
N ALA A 15 -16.40 -21.30 -5.04
CA ALA A 15 -15.16 -21.98 -4.64
C ALA A 15 -15.10 -23.42 -5.17
N ARG A 16 -16.21 -24.15 -5.10
CA ARG A 16 -16.31 -25.50 -5.70
C ARG A 16 -16.14 -25.48 -7.20
N ARG A 17 -16.71 -24.51 -7.92
CA ARG A 17 -16.54 -24.38 -9.37
C ARG A 17 -15.10 -24.12 -9.75
N LEU A 18 -14.43 -23.21 -9.03
CA LEU A 18 -13.02 -22.91 -9.24
C LEU A 18 -12.12 -24.12 -8.94
N ALA A 19 -12.43 -24.89 -7.89
CA ALA A 19 -11.65 -26.06 -7.51
C ALA A 19 -11.63 -27.20 -8.55
N VAL A 20 -12.62 -27.27 -9.45
CA VAL A 20 -12.68 -28.27 -10.51
C VAL A 20 -11.81 -27.89 -11.73
N LEU A 21 -11.46 -26.62 -11.87
CA LEU A 21 -10.65 -26.16 -12.99
C LEU A 21 -9.16 -26.49 -12.74
N PRO A 22 -8.46 -27.14 -13.70
CA PRO A 22 -7.12 -27.68 -13.49
C PRO A 22 -6.05 -26.57 -13.45
N GLU A 23 -6.13 -25.61 -14.36
CA GLU A 23 -5.10 -24.58 -14.53
C GLU A 23 -5.37 -23.31 -13.71
N PRO A 24 -4.34 -22.70 -13.09
CA PRO A 24 -4.47 -21.43 -12.37
C PRO A 24 -5.09 -20.31 -13.22
N GLU A 25 -4.67 -20.20 -14.48
CA GLU A 25 -5.19 -19.17 -15.39
C GLU A 25 -6.68 -19.35 -15.70
N MET A 26 -7.14 -20.60 -15.83
CA MET A 26 -8.56 -20.90 -16.03
C MET A 26 -9.38 -20.49 -14.81
N ARG A 27 -8.87 -20.71 -13.60
CA ARG A 27 -9.53 -20.28 -12.36
C ARG A 27 -9.62 -18.77 -12.26
N ALA A 28 -8.53 -18.05 -12.53
CA ALA A 28 -8.52 -16.59 -12.52
C ALA A 28 -9.48 -16.00 -13.58
N ALA A 29 -9.49 -16.56 -14.80
CA ALA A 29 -10.42 -16.14 -15.86
C ALA A 29 -11.89 -16.39 -15.49
N ALA A 30 -12.22 -17.59 -14.99
CA ALA A 30 -13.57 -17.92 -14.55
C ALA A 30 -14.04 -17.03 -13.38
N LEU A 31 -13.15 -16.74 -12.42
CA LEU A 31 -13.44 -15.79 -11.35
C LEU A 31 -13.68 -14.38 -11.90
N CYS A 32 -12.89 -13.93 -12.87
CA CYS A 32 -13.10 -12.63 -13.52
C CYS A 32 -14.50 -12.52 -14.16
N GLU A 33 -14.89 -13.51 -14.96
CA GLU A 33 -16.21 -13.56 -15.59
C GLU A 33 -17.35 -13.50 -14.55
N LEU A 34 -17.21 -14.23 -13.44
CA LEU A 34 -18.18 -14.23 -12.35
C LEU A 34 -18.29 -12.87 -11.65
N LEU A 35 -17.18 -12.16 -11.47
CA LEU A 35 -17.17 -10.81 -10.88
C LEU A 35 -17.78 -9.78 -11.84
N LEU A 36 -17.45 -9.84 -13.13
CA LEU A 36 -17.98 -8.92 -14.15
C LEU A 36 -19.48 -9.12 -14.45
N ALA A 37 -19.99 -10.33 -14.21
CA ALA A 37 -21.42 -10.62 -14.30
C ALA A 37 -22.23 -10.12 -13.09
N ARG A 38 -21.58 -9.50 -12.09
CA ARG A 38 -22.20 -9.01 -10.85
C ARG A 38 -22.14 -7.49 -10.79
N ASP A 39 -23.02 -6.91 -9.97
CA ASP A 39 -22.82 -5.52 -9.56
C ASP A 39 -21.58 -5.39 -8.64
N PRO A 40 -20.99 -4.19 -8.52
CA PRO A 40 -19.76 -4.00 -7.76
C PRO A 40 -19.86 -4.39 -6.27
N GLU A 41 -21.04 -4.30 -5.66
CA GLU A 41 -21.24 -4.63 -4.25
C GLU A 41 -21.22 -6.13 -4.02
N ALA A 42 -21.93 -6.89 -4.87
CA ALA A 42 -21.93 -8.35 -4.85
C ALA A 42 -20.54 -8.91 -5.24
N ALA A 43 -19.87 -8.32 -6.21
CA ALA A 43 -18.51 -8.69 -6.60
C ALA A 43 -17.50 -8.46 -5.46
N ALA A 44 -17.59 -7.32 -4.78
CA ALA A 44 -16.73 -7.01 -3.62
C ALA A 44 -16.94 -8.01 -2.49
N TRP A 45 -18.20 -8.32 -2.18
CA TRP A 45 -18.55 -9.29 -1.15
C TRP A 45 -18.05 -10.70 -1.49
N LEU A 46 -18.22 -11.15 -2.73
CA LEU A 46 -17.74 -12.46 -3.17
C LEU A 46 -16.22 -12.57 -3.03
N LEU A 47 -15.48 -11.56 -3.50
CA LEU A 47 -14.03 -11.54 -3.39
C LEU A 47 -13.57 -11.55 -1.93
N ASP A 48 -14.24 -10.80 -1.05
CA ASP A 48 -13.96 -10.78 0.38
C ASP A 48 -14.22 -12.15 1.03
N ALA A 49 -15.37 -12.76 0.73
CA ALA A 49 -15.77 -14.05 1.28
C ALA A 49 -14.80 -15.16 0.87
N LEU A 50 -14.39 -15.21 -0.40
CA LEU A 50 -13.40 -16.17 -0.89
C LEU A 50 -12.03 -15.94 -0.24
N ALA A 51 -11.61 -14.69 -0.10
CA ALA A 51 -10.34 -14.34 0.52
C ALA A 51 -10.30 -14.71 2.00
N THR A 52 -11.35 -14.35 2.74
CA THR A 52 -11.51 -14.62 4.16
C THR A 52 -11.56 -16.13 4.43
N ALA A 53 -12.39 -16.86 3.69
CA ALA A 53 -12.50 -18.32 3.83
C ALA A 53 -11.21 -19.05 3.40
N GLY A 54 -10.57 -18.60 2.32
CA GLY A 54 -9.32 -19.22 1.86
C GLY A 54 -8.13 -18.99 2.80
N ARG A 55 -8.10 -17.84 3.50
CA ARG A 55 -7.09 -17.58 4.56
C ARG A 55 -7.31 -18.42 5.82
N ALA A 56 -8.57 -18.73 6.14
CA ALA A 56 -8.88 -19.70 7.19
C ALA A 56 -8.42 -21.12 6.80
N GLY A 57 -8.26 -21.38 5.51
CA GLY A 57 -7.70 -22.60 4.93
C GLY A 57 -8.76 -23.69 4.72
N GLY A 58 -8.36 -24.72 3.98
CA GLY A 58 -9.19 -25.90 3.70
C GLY A 58 -9.90 -25.86 2.33
N PRO A 59 -10.09 -27.02 1.68
CA PRO A 59 -10.87 -27.11 0.45
C PRO A 59 -12.34 -26.72 0.68
N PRO A 60 -13.01 -26.08 -0.29
CA PRO A 60 -12.52 -25.70 -1.63
C PRO A 60 -11.91 -24.27 -1.71
N TYR A 61 -11.69 -23.60 -0.57
CA TYR A 61 -11.36 -22.17 -0.55
C TYR A 61 -9.88 -21.85 -0.76
N ASP A 62 -9.01 -22.83 -0.54
CA ASP A 62 -7.57 -22.75 -0.80
C ASP A 62 -7.26 -22.36 -2.26
N LEU A 63 -7.88 -23.06 -3.23
CA LEU A 63 -7.72 -22.76 -4.65
C LEU A 63 -8.42 -21.46 -5.07
N SER A 64 -9.46 -21.07 -4.32
CA SER A 64 -10.22 -19.85 -4.60
C SER A 64 -9.45 -18.59 -4.20
N LEU A 65 -8.73 -18.63 -3.07
CA LEU A 65 -7.82 -17.56 -2.67
C LEU A 65 -6.67 -17.41 -3.68
N LEU A 66 -6.10 -18.52 -4.15
CA LEU A 66 -5.07 -18.47 -5.20
C LEU A 66 -5.60 -17.82 -6.47
N ALA A 67 -6.80 -18.23 -6.92
CA ALA A 67 -7.44 -17.62 -8.10
C ALA A 67 -7.70 -16.11 -7.91
N ALA A 68 -8.08 -15.68 -6.71
CA ALA A 68 -8.31 -14.28 -6.39
C ALA A 68 -7.00 -13.46 -6.38
N ILE A 69 -5.90 -14.03 -5.88
CA ILE A 69 -4.57 -13.42 -5.92
C ILE A 69 -4.09 -13.29 -7.37
N ASP A 70 -4.20 -14.37 -8.15
CA ASP A 70 -3.79 -14.40 -9.56
C ASP A 70 -4.60 -13.41 -10.40
N LEU A 71 -5.92 -13.32 -10.16
CA LEU A 71 -6.78 -12.35 -10.83
C LEU A 71 -6.39 -10.93 -10.45
N ALA A 72 -6.21 -10.65 -9.15
CA ALA A 72 -5.79 -9.33 -8.68
C ALA A 72 -4.48 -8.91 -9.35
N GLY A 73 -3.45 -9.76 -9.35
CA GLY A 73 -2.16 -9.48 -10.01
C GLY A 73 -2.17 -9.48 -11.54
N SER A 74 -3.33 -9.54 -12.20
CA SER A 74 -3.43 -9.59 -13.66
C SER A 74 -4.20 -8.42 -14.26
N GLU A 75 -3.97 -8.14 -15.54
CA GLU A 75 -4.73 -7.17 -16.34
C GLU A 75 -6.11 -7.68 -16.78
N ARG A 76 -6.53 -8.88 -16.33
CA ARG A 76 -7.81 -9.51 -16.75
C ARG A 76 -9.03 -8.76 -16.21
N LEU A 77 -8.92 -8.12 -15.04
CA LEU A 77 -9.99 -7.33 -14.46
C LEU A 77 -9.84 -5.86 -14.92
N PRO A 78 -10.75 -5.32 -15.75
CA PRO A 78 -10.64 -3.96 -16.24
C PRO A 78 -10.60 -2.93 -15.12
N TYR A 79 -9.88 -1.83 -15.35
CA TYR A 79 -9.66 -0.78 -14.36
C TYR A 79 -10.96 -0.22 -13.76
N ALA A 80 -11.96 0.04 -14.61
CA ALA A 80 -13.24 0.61 -14.18
C ALA A 80 -13.97 -0.31 -13.20
N ASP A 81 -14.05 -1.61 -13.52
CA ASP A 81 -14.67 -2.63 -12.67
C ASP A 81 -13.89 -2.84 -11.38
N ARG A 82 -12.56 -2.97 -11.48
CA ARG A 82 -11.66 -3.07 -10.33
C ARG A 82 -11.86 -1.91 -9.34
N ARG A 83 -11.90 -0.68 -9.85
CA ARG A 83 -12.13 0.52 -9.03
C ARG A 83 -13.52 0.51 -8.41
N ALA A 84 -14.56 0.16 -9.17
CA ALA A 84 -15.92 0.11 -8.65
C ALA A 84 -16.07 -0.94 -7.54
N ILE A 85 -15.44 -2.12 -7.69
CA ILE A 85 -15.41 -3.18 -6.68
C ILE A 85 -14.66 -2.70 -5.43
N PHE A 86 -13.52 -2.01 -5.59
CA PHE A 86 -12.78 -1.46 -4.46
C PHE A 86 -13.59 -0.41 -3.68
N GLU A 87 -14.22 0.55 -4.38
CA GLU A 87 -15.07 1.57 -3.76
C GLU A 87 -16.29 0.93 -3.05
N ALA A 88 -16.84 -0.16 -3.60
CA ALA A 88 -17.90 -0.92 -2.96
C ALA A 88 -17.40 -1.68 -1.70
N ALA A 89 -16.18 -2.22 -1.72
CA ALA A 89 -15.54 -2.84 -0.58
C ALA A 89 -15.28 -1.84 0.55
N GLU A 90 -14.86 -0.61 0.24
CA GLU A 90 -14.72 0.47 1.23
C GLU A 90 -16.05 0.81 1.90
N ARG A 91 -17.12 0.98 1.11
CA ARG A 91 -18.45 1.31 1.65
C ARG A 91 -19.01 0.21 2.56
N GLN A 92 -18.67 -1.04 2.30
CA GLN A 92 -19.14 -2.20 3.05
C GLN A 92 -18.18 -2.66 4.18
N GLY A 93 -16.98 -2.09 4.28
CA GLY A 93 -15.98 -2.50 5.27
C GLY A 93 -15.35 -3.88 5.01
N LEU A 94 -15.21 -4.27 3.74
CA LEU A 94 -14.71 -5.57 3.31
C LEU A 94 -13.17 -5.56 3.18
N GLU A 95 -12.47 -5.80 4.30
CA GLU A 95 -11.01 -5.66 4.39
C GLU A 95 -10.22 -6.65 3.54
N SER A 96 -10.64 -7.92 3.46
CA SER A 96 -9.91 -8.95 2.71
C SER A 96 -9.96 -8.67 1.20
N CYS A 97 -11.10 -8.19 0.70
CA CYS A 97 -11.25 -7.74 -0.69
C CYS A 97 -10.36 -6.52 -1.00
N LYS A 98 -10.37 -5.51 -0.12
CA LYS A 98 -9.49 -4.34 -0.26
C LYS A 98 -8.03 -4.75 -0.32
N GLU A 99 -7.57 -5.59 0.59
CA GLU A 99 -6.18 -6.07 0.61
C GLU A 99 -5.78 -6.80 -0.69
N LEU A 100 -6.67 -7.61 -1.26
CA LEU A 100 -6.43 -8.29 -2.54
C LEU A 100 -6.29 -7.28 -3.68
N LEU A 101 -7.25 -6.37 -3.83
CA LEU A 101 -7.28 -5.40 -4.94
C LEU A 101 -6.22 -4.30 -4.79
N PHE A 102 -5.75 -4.05 -3.57
CA PHE A 102 -4.66 -3.11 -3.29
C PHE A 102 -3.31 -3.58 -3.85
N SER A 103 -3.14 -4.88 -4.13
CA SER A 103 -1.89 -5.39 -4.73
C SER A 103 -1.65 -4.88 -6.16
N THR A 104 -2.69 -4.57 -6.92
CA THR A 104 -2.61 -3.95 -8.26
C THR A 104 -2.56 -2.44 -8.24
N HIS A 105 -3.07 -1.83 -7.16
CA HIS A 105 -2.86 -0.42 -6.94
C HIS A 105 -1.36 -0.10 -6.85
N ALA A 106 -0.52 -1.02 -6.37
CA ALA A 106 0.92 -0.83 -6.38
C ALA A 106 1.49 -0.68 -7.81
N GLU A 107 1.05 -1.51 -8.76
CA GLU A 107 1.50 -1.47 -10.16
C GLU A 107 0.95 -0.23 -10.91
N GLU A 108 -0.33 0.10 -10.71
CA GLU A 108 -0.94 1.33 -11.26
C GLU A 108 -0.33 2.61 -10.67
N LEU A 109 -0.02 2.62 -9.36
CA LEU A 109 0.67 3.73 -8.72
C LEU A 109 2.08 3.91 -9.28
N ASP A 110 2.77 2.81 -9.56
CA ASP A 110 4.11 2.85 -10.16
C ASP A 110 4.05 3.35 -11.61
N GLU A 111 3.06 2.94 -12.41
CA GLU A 111 2.87 3.46 -13.77
C GLU A 111 2.51 4.96 -13.78
N VAL A 112 1.58 5.39 -12.91
CA VAL A 112 1.21 6.80 -12.73
C VAL A 112 2.39 7.62 -12.19
N ALA A 113 3.24 7.03 -11.34
CA ALA A 113 4.45 7.66 -10.85
C ALA A 113 5.55 7.72 -11.93
N ALA A 114 5.55 6.80 -12.89
CA ALA A 114 6.49 6.73 -14.01
C ALA A 114 6.14 7.73 -15.13
N ALA A 115 4.87 8.14 -15.23
CA ALA A 115 4.41 9.11 -16.22
C ALA A 115 5.30 10.37 -16.29
N PRO A 116 5.49 10.97 -17.49
CA PRO A 116 6.27 12.19 -17.65
C PRO A 116 5.68 13.36 -16.85
N ARG A 117 6.52 14.06 -16.07
CA ARG A 117 6.07 15.15 -15.18
C ARG A 117 7.06 16.30 -15.17
N PRO A 118 6.59 17.56 -15.18
CA PRO A 118 7.48 18.71 -15.12
C PRO A 118 8.07 18.85 -13.72
N LEU A 119 9.34 19.27 -13.64
CA LEU A 119 10.01 19.53 -12.35
C LEU A 119 9.49 20.80 -11.68
N VAL A 120 9.05 21.77 -12.49
CA VAL A 120 8.44 23.04 -12.06
C VAL A 120 7.13 23.21 -12.82
N PRO A 121 6.02 23.62 -12.17
CA PRO A 121 4.77 23.88 -12.87
C PRO A 121 4.96 24.83 -14.06
N GLY A 122 4.41 24.48 -15.23
CA GLY A 122 4.54 25.25 -16.46
C GLY A 122 5.80 24.98 -17.30
N THR A 123 6.68 24.07 -16.88
CA THR A 123 7.84 23.64 -17.67
C THR A 123 7.57 22.36 -18.46
N ARG A 124 8.49 21.96 -19.35
CA ARG A 124 8.33 20.70 -20.11
C ARG A 124 8.27 19.49 -19.17
N PRO A 125 7.43 18.47 -19.46
CA PRO A 125 7.46 17.20 -18.76
C PRO A 125 8.82 16.51 -18.91
N LEU A 126 9.32 15.94 -17.80
CA LEU A 126 10.50 15.10 -17.77
C LEU A 126 10.09 13.64 -17.68
N THR A 127 10.71 12.81 -18.50
CA THR A 127 10.57 11.35 -18.43
C THR A 127 11.12 10.81 -17.10
N LEU A 128 10.70 9.59 -16.73
CA LEU A 128 11.28 8.90 -15.57
C LEU A 128 12.81 8.79 -15.65
N GLY A 129 13.35 8.49 -16.83
CA GLY A 129 14.81 8.40 -17.06
C GLY A 129 15.54 9.70 -16.80
N GLU A 130 14.97 10.83 -17.24
CA GLU A 130 15.50 12.16 -16.96
C GLU A 130 15.45 12.50 -15.46
N ARG A 131 14.34 12.23 -14.78
CA ARG A 131 14.20 12.44 -13.33
C ARG A 131 15.21 11.62 -12.54
N LYS A 132 15.39 10.33 -12.89
CA LYS A 132 16.44 9.46 -12.33
C LYS A 132 17.84 10.04 -12.56
N SER A 133 18.10 10.60 -13.75
CA SER A 133 19.39 11.22 -14.07
C SER A 133 19.64 12.47 -13.23
N LEU A 134 18.62 13.33 -13.06
CA LEU A 134 18.68 14.53 -12.24
C LEU A 134 18.91 14.22 -10.74
N ALA A 135 18.33 13.13 -10.23
CA ALA A 135 18.54 12.69 -8.84
C ALA A 135 20.01 12.35 -8.51
N ARG A 136 20.83 12.04 -9.52
CA ARG A 136 22.28 11.79 -9.37
C ARG A 136 23.13 13.04 -9.51
N THR A 137 22.54 14.19 -9.85
CA THR A 137 23.29 15.43 -10.03
C THR A 137 23.64 16.07 -8.69
N TRP A 138 24.47 17.11 -8.76
CA TRP A 138 24.93 17.86 -7.59
C TRP A 138 24.14 19.17 -7.39
N LYS A 139 23.24 19.55 -8.31
CA LYS A 139 22.52 20.83 -8.27
C LYS A 139 21.46 20.84 -7.16
N ARG A 140 21.67 21.63 -6.10
CA ARG A 140 20.81 21.63 -4.90
C ARG A 140 19.37 22.00 -5.18
N ASP A 141 19.15 23.01 -6.01
CA ASP A 141 17.83 23.47 -6.45
C ASP A 141 17.06 22.38 -7.23
N VAL A 142 17.76 21.54 -7.98
CA VAL A 142 17.17 20.41 -8.69
C VAL A 142 16.79 19.30 -7.71
N LEU A 143 17.71 18.95 -6.80
CA LEU A 143 17.46 17.91 -5.79
C LEU A 143 16.27 18.25 -4.90
N GLU A 144 16.14 19.50 -4.48
CA GLU A 144 15.05 19.98 -3.63
C GLU A 144 13.66 19.82 -4.29
N ARG A 145 13.59 19.98 -5.61
CA ARG A 145 12.36 19.78 -6.38
C ARG A 145 12.00 18.30 -6.56
N LEU A 146 12.97 17.40 -6.49
CA LEU A 146 12.76 15.96 -6.61
C LEU A 146 12.39 15.27 -5.28
N LEU A 147 12.46 15.97 -4.14
CA LEU A 147 12.21 15.36 -2.82
C LEU A 147 10.80 14.79 -2.65
N VAL A 148 9.83 15.26 -3.41
CA VAL A 148 8.43 14.78 -3.37
C VAL A 148 8.07 14.00 -4.62
N ASP A 149 9.07 13.48 -5.33
CA ASP A 149 8.86 12.61 -6.48
C ASP A 149 8.10 11.34 -6.05
N PRO A 150 7.01 10.98 -6.76
CA PRO A 150 6.18 9.83 -6.38
C PRO A 150 6.86 8.48 -6.68
N HIS A 151 7.86 8.44 -7.57
CA HIS A 151 8.45 7.19 -8.04
C HIS A 151 9.58 6.71 -7.12
N VAL A 152 9.45 5.46 -6.65
CA VAL A 152 10.38 4.85 -5.67
C VAL A 152 11.85 4.91 -6.11
N ASP A 153 12.15 4.57 -7.37
CA ASP A 153 13.52 4.61 -7.88
C ASP A 153 14.16 6.01 -7.88
N VAL A 154 13.38 7.07 -8.14
CA VAL A 154 13.93 8.43 -8.11
C VAL A 154 14.34 8.77 -6.68
N VAL A 155 13.47 8.46 -5.72
CA VAL A 155 13.75 8.67 -4.30
C VAL A 155 14.90 7.79 -3.83
N GLU A 156 15.00 6.55 -4.29
CA GLU A 156 16.13 5.68 -3.95
C GLU A 156 17.47 6.28 -4.40
N LEU A 157 17.51 6.84 -5.61
CA LEU A 157 18.69 7.54 -6.11
C LEU A 157 19.01 8.80 -5.29
N LEU A 158 17.98 9.57 -4.89
CA LEU A 158 18.16 10.72 -4.01
C LEU A 158 18.76 10.30 -2.66
N LEU A 159 18.24 9.22 -2.04
CA LEU A 159 18.72 8.75 -0.73
C LEU A 159 20.19 8.31 -0.74
N ARG A 160 20.72 7.93 -1.92
CA ARG A 160 22.14 7.61 -2.16
C ARG A 160 22.98 8.85 -2.49
N ASN A 161 22.36 9.99 -2.80
CA ASN A 161 23.07 11.20 -3.18
C ASN A 161 23.86 11.78 -1.98
N PRO A 162 25.18 12.05 -2.11
CA PRO A 162 25.99 12.56 -1.01
C PRO A 162 25.54 13.95 -0.54
N ARG A 163 25.00 14.77 -1.43
CA ARG A 163 24.50 16.11 -1.09
C ARG A 163 23.16 16.10 -0.36
N LEU A 164 22.46 14.98 -0.28
CA LEU A 164 21.19 14.91 0.46
C LEU A 164 21.44 15.13 1.96
N THR A 165 20.59 15.95 2.59
CA THR A 165 20.66 16.29 4.01
C THR A 165 19.56 15.58 4.82
N GLU A 166 19.65 15.62 6.14
CA GLU A 166 18.60 15.06 7.01
C GLU A 166 17.27 15.80 6.82
N ASP A 167 17.29 17.12 6.67
CA ASP A 167 16.07 17.91 6.47
C ASP A 167 15.40 17.59 5.11
N ASP A 168 16.18 17.27 4.07
CA ASP A 168 15.65 16.77 2.80
C ASP A 168 14.92 15.43 2.99
N VAL A 169 15.48 14.52 3.79
CA VAL A 169 14.84 13.23 4.11
C VAL A 169 13.60 13.41 4.98
N LEU A 170 13.59 14.40 5.87
CA LEU A 170 12.38 14.73 6.62
C LEU A 170 11.26 15.21 5.70
N ARG A 171 11.57 15.98 4.64
CA ARG A 171 10.57 16.35 3.62
C ARG A 171 10.00 15.14 2.89
N ILE A 172 10.85 14.16 2.54
CA ILE A 172 10.40 12.88 1.95
C ILE A 172 9.49 12.13 2.94
N ALA A 173 9.96 11.94 4.18
CA ALA A 173 9.27 11.14 5.19
C ALA A 173 7.96 11.75 5.68
N THR A 174 7.80 13.08 5.62
CA THR A 174 6.56 13.79 6.01
C THR A 174 5.62 14.05 4.83
N ALA A 175 6.02 13.74 3.60
CA ALA A 175 5.19 13.98 2.43
C ALA A 175 3.95 13.08 2.46
N ARG A 176 2.76 13.70 2.44
CA ARG A 176 1.47 13.00 2.37
C ARG A 176 1.28 12.18 1.09
N ARG A 177 2.02 12.50 0.03
CA ARG A 177 1.99 11.81 -1.25
C ARG A 177 3.02 10.69 -1.36
N ALA A 178 3.89 10.51 -0.36
CA ALA A 178 4.86 9.43 -0.37
C ALA A 178 4.14 8.08 -0.28
N SER A 179 4.44 7.18 -1.22
CA SER A 179 3.88 5.83 -1.22
C SER A 179 4.50 4.98 -0.10
N PRO A 180 3.82 3.89 0.32
CA PRO A 180 4.41 2.92 1.26
C PRO A 180 5.77 2.38 0.81
N ALA A 181 5.98 2.20 -0.50
CA ALA A 181 7.26 1.79 -1.08
C ALA A 181 8.37 2.82 -0.84
N VAL A 182 8.08 4.10 -1.06
CA VAL A 182 9.00 5.21 -0.77
C VAL A 182 9.35 5.25 0.72
N LEU A 183 8.37 5.17 1.61
CA LEU A 183 8.61 5.20 3.05
C LEU A 183 9.44 3.99 3.52
N ARG A 184 9.22 2.82 2.90
CA ARG A 184 9.98 1.60 3.18
C ARG A 184 11.46 1.75 2.79
N ILE A 185 11.78 2.33 1.65
CA ILE A 185 13.20 2.53 1.27
C ILE A 185 13.89 3.56 2.19
N VAL A 186 13.17 4.57 2.68
CA VAL A 186 13.72 5.50 3.70
C VAL A 186 14.00 4.76 5.01
N LEU A 187 13.05 3.92 5.46
CA LEU A 187 13.18 3.10 6.67
C LEU A 187 14.36 2.11 6.60
N LEU A 188 14.59 1.50 5.43
CA LEU A 188 15.66 0.52 5.25
C LEU A 188 17.03 1.15 4.99
N ASN A 189 17.09 2.44 4.66
CA ASN A 189 18.35 3.11 4.35
C ASN A 189 19.20 3.33 5.62
N ARG A 190 20.35 2.65 5.70
CA ARG A 190 21.26 2.68 6.85
C ARG A 190 21.78 4.07 7.22
N ARG A 191 21.91 5.00 6.27
CA ARG A 191 22.36 6.37 6.52
C ARG A 191 21.32 7.18 7.29
N TRP A 192 20.04 6.89 7.06
CA TRP A 192 18.93 7.72 7.52
C TRP A 192 18.12 7.07 8.64
N ASN A 193 18.00 5.75 8.66
CA ASN A 193 17.21 5.04 9.68
C ASN A 193 17.78 5.14 11.10
N CYS A 194 19.08 5.43 11.23
CA CYS A 194 19.74 5.69 12.50
C CYS A 194 19.34 7.05 13.10
N ARG A 195 18.77 7.97 12.31
CA ARG A 195 18.36 9.30 12.74
C ARG A 195 17.00 9.28 13.44
N ALA A 196 16.98 9.70 14.70
CA ALA A 196 15.78 9.80 15.53
C ALA A 196 14.67 10.67 14.91
N ARG A 197 15.03 11.83 14.32
CA ARG A 197 14.05 12.72 13.67
C ARG A 197 13.36 12.01 12.50
N VAL A 198 14.13 11.27 11.68
CA VAL A 198 13.60 10.52 10.54
C VAL A 198 12.66 9.41 11.01
N ARG A 199 13.04 8.61 12.02
CA ARG A 199 12.16 7.56 12.57
C ARG A 199 10.83 8.13 13.08
N ARG A 200 10.87 9.26 13.81
CA ARG A 200 9.65 9.93 14.30
C ARG A 200 8.79 10.47 13.16
N ALA A 201 9.40 11.06 12.15
CA ALA A 201 8.68 11.54 10.97
C ALA A 201 7.97 10.40 10.23
N LEU A 202 8.65 9.26 10.06
CA LEU A 202 8.08 8.06 9.46
C LEU A 202 6.86 7.54 10.25
N ILE A 203 6.96 7.42 11.59
CA ILE A 203 5.85 6.95 12.44
C ILE A 203 4.60 7.83 12.28
N ARG A 204 4.78 9.14 12.09
CA ARG A 204 3.68 10.10 11.91
C ARG A 204 3.09 10.11 10.50
N ASN A 205 3.72 9.44 9.54
CA ASN A 205 3.21 9.42 8.17
C ASN A 205 2.06 8.40 8.08
N PRO A 206 0.83 8.82 7.69
CA PRO A 206 -0.32 7.92 7.60
C PRO A 206 -0.16 6.80 6.56
N ASN A 207 0.73 6.99 5.57
CA ASN A 207 0.98 5.99 4.53
C ASN A 207 2.08 4.98 4.94
N LEU A 208 2.71 5.14 6.11
CA LEU A 208 3.66 4.14 6.60
C LEU A 208 2.87 2.89 7.05
N PRO A 209 3.17 1.68 6.54
CA PRO A 209 2.48 0.47 6.98
C PRO A 209 2.55 0.30 8.50
N GLU A 210 1.42 -0.02 9.13
CA GLU A 210 1.32 -0.12 10.59
C GLU A 210 2.38 -1.05 11.20
N ALA A 211 2.64 -2.19 10.55
CA ALA A 211 3.67 -3.14 10.97
C ALA A 211 5.07 -2.50 11.03
N ALA A 212 5.39 -1.60 10.11
CA ALA A 212 6.66 -0.87 10.12
C ALA A 212 6.69 0.17 11.26
N SER A 213 5.57 0.87 11.50
CA SER A 213 5.42 1.81 12.63
C SER A 213 5.63 1.10 13.97
N LEU A 214 5.01 -0.07 14.17
CA LEU A 214 5.15 -0.87 15.40
C LEU A 214 6.61 -1.31 15.64
N ARG A 215 7.34 -1.69 14.58
CA ARG A 215 8.78 -2.00 14.69
C ARG A 215 9.59 -0.77 15.10
N LEU A 216 9.29 0.40 14.54
CA LEU A 216 9.96 1.65 14.88
C LEU A 216 9.69 2.10 16.32
N VAL A 217 8.46 1.93 16.83
CA VAL A 217 8.14 2.17 18.26
C VAL A 217 9.06 1.36 19.18
N GLY A 218 9.51 0.19 18.73
CA GLY A 218 10.49 -0.63 19.43
C GLY A 218 11.85 0.02 19.67
N LEU A 219 12.23 0.98 18.83
CA LEU A 219 13.54 1.64 18.81
C LEU A 219 13.53 3.02 19.47
N LEU A 220 12.37 3.47 19.97
CA LEU A 220 12.22 4.79 20.57
C LEU A 220 12.67 4.80 22.04
N ASN A 221 13.30 5.90 22.45
CA ASN A 221 13.60 6.16 23.85
C ASN A 221 12.37 6.70 24.60
N ARG A 222 12.47 6.82 25.94
CA ARG A 222 11.37 7.29 26.78
C ARG A 222 10.88 8.70 26.46
N VAL A 223 11.76 9.61 26.05
CA VAL A 223 11.38 10.99 25.68
C VAL A 223 10.55 10.97 24.40
N GLU A 224 11.00 10.22 23.40
CA GLU A 224 10.31 10.07 22.11
C GLU A 224 8.95 9.37 22.27
N LEU A 225 8.87 8.34 23.12
CA LEU A 225 7.60 7.66 23.43
C LEU A 225 6.60 8.60 24.10
N ARG A 226 7.04 9.47 25.03
CA ARG A 226 6.14 10.46 25.66
C ARG A 226 5.66 11.52 24.67
N GLU A 227 6.53 11.94 23.76
CA GLU A 227 6.20 12.89 22.70
C GLU A 227 5.14 12.30 21.76
N LEU A 228 5.39 11.11 21.20
CA LEU A 228 4.46 10.45 20.29
C LEU A 228 3.19 9.95 20.98
N GLY A 229 3.24 9.63 22.27
CA GLY A 229 2.06 9.23 23.03
C GLY A 229 1.01 10.33 23.19
N ARG A 230 1.36 11.59 22.92
CA ARG A 230 0.44 12.74 22.88
C ARG A 230 -0.15 12.98 21.49
N ASP A 231 0.32 12.25 20.49
CA ASP A 231 -0.12 12.40 19.11
C ASP A 231 -1.36 11.51 18.87
N HIS A 232 -2.54 12.14 18.90
CA HIS A 232 -3.83 11.47 18.72
C HIS A 232 -4.12 11.12 17.25
N THR A 233 -3.24 11.50 16.32
CA THR A 233 -3.38 11.19 14.88
C THR A 233 -2.78 9.84 14.52
N LEU A 234 -2.05 9.20 15.44
CA LEU A 234 -1.45 7.89 15.22
C LEU A 234 -2.50 6.78 15.22
N PRO A 235 -2.29 5.70 14.43
CA PRO A 235 -3.15 4.51 14.49
C PRO A 235 -3.27 3.95 15.91
N GLU A 236 -4.46 3.48 16.28
CA GLU A 236 -4.76 3.05 17.65
C GLU A 236 -3.77 2.02 18.18
N ARG A 237 -3.45 1.00 17.36
CA ARG A 237 -2.48 -0.06 17.69
C ARG A 237 -1.07 0.48 17.96
N VAL A 238 -0.65 1.53 17.23
CA VAL A 238 0.63 2.21 17.47
C VAL A 238 0.59 2.97 18.80
N GLY A 239 -0.50 3.68 19.08
CA GLY A 239 -0.72 4.35 20.36
C GLY A 239 -0.73 3.39 21.57
N GLU A 240 -1.39 2.24 21.44
CA GLU A 240 -1.36 1.19 22.46
C GLU A 240 0.06 0.65 22.71
N ALA A 241 0.82 0.40 21.64
CA ALA A 241 2.20 -0.07 21.75
C ALA A 241 3.09 0.95 22.49
N ILE A 242 2.90 2.25 22.23
CA ILE A 242 3.60 3.33 22.94
C ILE A 242 3.22 3.33 24.43
N ARG A 243 1.92 3.31 24.77
CA ARG A 243 1.43 3.27 26.16
C ARG A 243 2.00 2.07 26.92
N ARG A 244 1.98 0.88 26.31
CA ARG A 244 2.53 -0.36 26.89
C ARG A 244 4.03 -0.23 27.21
N ARG A 245 4.82 0.41 26.35
CA ARG A 245 6.26 0.63 26.60
C ARG A 245 6.53 1.68 27.67
N LEU A 246 5.70 2.72 27.77
CA LEU A 246 5.83 3.73 28.83
C LEU A 246 5.54 3.16 30.22
N ALA A 247 4.59 2.23 30.32
CA ALA A 247 4.17 1.60 31.57
C ALA A 247 5.18 0.59 32.13
N ARG A 248 6.06 -0.01 31.31
CA ARG A 248 7.10 -0.92 31.79
C ARG A 248 8.24 -0.13 32.45
N PRO A 249 8.62 -0.40 33.72
CA PRO A 249 9.86 0.13 34.28
C PRO A 249 11.05 -0.40 33.46
N GLN A 250 12.07 0.45 33.26
CA GLN A 250 13.30 0.06 32.54
C GLN A 250 14.21 -0.73 33.47
#